data_AF-A0A523ABH7-F1
#
_entry.id   AF-A0A523ABH7-F1
#
_cell.length_a   1.000
_cell.length_b   1.000
_cell.length_c   1.000
_cell.angle_alpha   90.00
_cell.angle_beta   90.00
_cell.angle_gamma   90.00
#
_symmetry.space_group_name_H-M   'P 1'
#
loop_
_entity.id
_entity.type
_entity.pdbx_description
1 polymer ?
#
loop_
_entity_poly.entity_id
_entity_poly.type
_entity_poly.pdbx_seq_one_letter_code
_entity_poly.pdbx_strand_id
1 'polypeptide(L)'
;MKISYIQFLPKKEEVENSEVKYLAKRLKGKNDAETLTNILEWEDRNLRFWDDRLFIYTIVTGIVIFFVSVVLLFSGANHIFLVVIILPLILGLALSGTHLYVLVTLTSISLACLTIFAVITLSLEKLSVYSNFLRFIIALYLLTGASLSIIIYLVIKYKNMKEVIPETLINDIFTLSLPIEKILGYRLSVCRDYAKLTMALLLNLYPSCELYFIEIPRHVATAVKLNKTIYVLDQHLPISSLKNWVLFWKNGLRKRKLEPLLLMVGKNRGIKIMKTKKFKDDCLECDINSTLSKMILAEITNNLKKELVNRGLIKYSEEFRLLLIKNFVMRLEDDEIVKYSLLRLVKRKIEDELCSRVQDIVDINLQIEKNDLVLRVKLEGEKSE
;
A
#
# COMPACT_ATOMS: atom_id res chain seq x y z
N MET A 1 17.49 -6.13 -2.62
CA MET A 1 17.59 -4.71 -3.00
C MET A 1 17.48 -3.90 -1.71
N LYS A 2 18.55 -3.24 -1.24
CA LYS A 2 18.47 -2.32 -0.11
C LYS A 2 17.77 -1.06 -0.62
N ILE A 3 16.63 -0.68 -0.02
CA ILE A 3 15.99 0.58 -0.35
C ILE A 3 16.90 1.69 0.20
N SER A 4 17.26 2.66 -0.65
CA SER A 4 18.00 3.84 -0.15
C SER A 4 17.06 4.63 0.76
N TYR A 5 17.45 4.90 2.01
CA TYR A 5 16.59 5.63 2.97
C TYR A 5 16.22 7.03 2.49
N ILE A 6 16.98 7.58 1.54
CA ILE A 6 16.71 8.85 0.83
C ILE A 6 15.31 8.85 0.20
N GLN A 7 14.73 7.68 -0.10
CA GLN A 7 13.43 7.58 -0.74
C GLN A 7 12.26 8.04 0.14
N PHE A 8 12.37 7.86 1.47
CA PHE A 8 11.27 8.11 2.41
C PHE A 8 11.67 8.98 3.61
N LEU A 9 12.95 9.32 3.79
CA LEU A 9 13.38 10.24 4.84
C LEU A 9 12.96 11.68 4.48
N PRO A 10 12.12 12.36 5.29
CA PRO A 10 11.78 13.74 5.03
C PRO A 10 12.97 14.67 5.26
N LYS A 11 13.09 15.71 4.44
CA LYS A 11 14.06 16.78 4.62
C LYS A 11 13.60 17.72 5.74
N LYS A 12 14.54 18.48 6.31
CA LYS A 12 14.24 19.42 7.40
C LYS A 12 13.21 20.46 6.97
N GLU A 13 13.37 20.99 5.76
CA GLU A 13 12.51 22.00 5.17
C GLU A 13 11.08 21.48 4.98
N GLU A 14 10.93 20.19 4.64
CA GLU A 14 9.62 19.53 4.49
C GLU A 14 8.91 19.36 5.83
N VAL A 15 9.64 19.06 6.91
CA VAL A 15 9.06 18.97 8.25
C VAL A 15 8.75 20.34 8.83
N GLU A 16 9.54 21.35 8.47
CA GLU A 16 9.36 22.73 8.94
C GLU A 16 8.35 23.53 8.11
N ASN A 17 7.86 22.95 7.01
CA ASN A 17 6.79 23.48 6.16
C ASN A 17 5.53 23.83 6.97
N SER A 18 4.93 24.97 6.66
CA SER A 18 3.76 25.52 7.37
C SER A 18 2.51 24.66 7.21
N GLU A 19 2.28 24.06 6.04
CA GLU A 19 1.15 23.17 5.77
C GLU A 19 1.27 21.88 6.60
N VAL A 20 2.47 21.30 6.68
CA VAL A 20 2.73 20.10 7.49
C VAL A 20 2.53 20.39 8.97
N LYS A 21 3.04 21.52 9.47
CA LYS A 21 2.81 21.95 10.87
C LYS A 21 1.35 22.21 11.17
N TYR A 22 0.64 22.87 10.24
CA TYR A 22 -0.79 23.14 10.37
C TYR A 22 -1.59 21.83 10.41
N LEU A 23 -1.29 20.91 9.49
CA LEU A 23 -1.93 19.60 9.43
C LEU A 23 -1.65 18.81 10.71
N ALA A 24 -0.40 18.75 11.18
CA ALA A 24 -0.05 18.14 12.46
C ALA A 24 -0.86 18.72 13.61
N LYS A 25 -0.93 20.06 13.72
CA LYS A 25 -1.74 20.73 14.76
C LYS A 25 -3.21 20.37 14.68
N ARG A 26 -3.78 20.28 13.48
CA ARG A 26 -5.18 19.90 13.24
C ARG A 26 -5.46 18.44 13.61
N LEU A 27 -4.51 17.54 13.39
CA LEU A 27 -4.66 16.11 13.66
C LEU A 27 -4.41 15.75 15.13
N LYS A 28 -3.82 16.66 15.92
CA LYS A 28 -3.59 16.45 17.36
C LYS A 28 -4.92 16.25 18.09
N GLY A 29 -5.09 15.07 18.66
CA GLY A 29 -6.22 14.71 19.52
C GLY A 29 -5.99 15.10 20.99
N LYS A 30 -6.93 14.74 21.84
CA LYS A 30 -6.85 14.94 23.30
C LYS A 30 -5.85 14.00 23.96
N ASN A 31 -5.59 12.84 23.35
CA ASN A 31 -4.64 11.84 23.80
C ASN A 31 -3.91 11.18 22.62
N ASP A 32 -2.99 10.26 22.92
CA ASP A 32 -2.19 9.57 21.90
C ASP A 32 -3.03 8.66 21.00
N ALA A 33 -4.01 7.95 21.57
CA ALA A 33 -4.90 7.08 20.82
C ALA A 33 -5.66 7.86 19.73
N GLU A 34 -6.24 9.00 20.10
CA GLU A 34 -6.96 9.89 19.20
C GLU A 34 -6.01 10.53 18.18
N THR A 35 -4.84 11.01 18.62
CA THR A 35 -3.85 11.65 17.72
C THR A 35 -3.38 10.70 16.63
N LEU A 36 -2.94 9.49 17.00
CA LEU A 36 -2.46 8.52 16.01
C LEU A 36 -3.59 8.03 15.10
N THR A 37 -4.80 7.87 15.64
CA THR A 37 -5.98 7.47 14.85
C THR A 37 -6.36 8.55 13.85
N ASN A 38 -6.36 9.82 14.25
CA ASN A 38 -6.63 10.96 13.36
C ASN A 38 -5.65 11.01 12.18
N ILE A 39 -4.36 10.70 12.39
CA ILE A 39 -3.36 10.63 11.31
C ILE A 39 -3.78 9.60 10.27
N LEU A 40 -4.02 8.35 10.67
CA LEU A 40 -4.38 7.29 9.73
C LEU A 40 -5.76 7.51 9.09
N GLU A 41 -6.74 8.04 9.82
CA GLU A 41 -8.04 8.40 9.24
C GLU A 41 -7.91 9.48 8.18
N TRP A 42 -7.08 10.49 8.45
CA TRP A 42 -6.84 11.55 7.50
C TRP A 42 -6.11 11.02 6.26
N GLU A 43 -5.06 10.21 6.44
CA GLU A 43 -4.33 9.59 5.33
C GLU A 43 -5.27 8.76 4.46
N ASP A 44 -6.09 7.91 5.05
CA ASP A 44 -7.04 7.05 4.33
C ASP A 44 -8.13 7.85 3.58
N ARG A 45 -8.62 8.95 4.16
CA ARG A 45 -9.65 9.79 3.53
C ARG A 45 -9.11 10.70 2.44
N ASN A 46 -7.85 11.12 2.55
CA ASN A 46 -7.30 12.19 1.73
C ASN A 46 -6.21 11.70 0.76
N LEU A 47 -5.67 10.51 0.92
CA LEU A 47 -4.63 9.98 0.04
C LEU A 47 -5.11 8.69 -0.61
N ARG A 48 -5.01 8.63 -1.93
CA ARG A 48 -5.25 7.42 -2.71
C ARG A 48 -3.93 6.73 -3.05
N PHE A 49 -3.96 5.41 -3.08
CA PHE A 49 -2.80 4.65 -3.47
C PHE A 49 -2.44 4.88 -4.95
N TRP A 50 -1.17 5.18 -5.23
CA TRP A 50 -0.70 5.52 -6.58
C TRP A 50 -0.10 4.31 -7.30
N ASP A 51 -0.97 3.44 -7.80
CA ASP A 51 -0.59 2.19 -8.47
C ASP A 51 0.42 2.40 -9.62
N ASP A 52 0.17 3.39 -10.50
CA ASP A 52 1.04 3.62 -11.66
C ASP A 52 2.49 3.87 -11.23
N ARG A 53 2.69 4.66 -10.17
CA ARG A 53 4.02 4.96 -9.62
C ARG A 53 4.67 3.77 -8.91
N LEU A 54 3.88 2.86 -8.35
CA LEU A 54 4.41 1.61 -7.80
C LEU A 54 4.97 0.72 -8.92
N PHE A 55 4.23 0.58 -10.02
CA PHE A 55 4.55 -0.38 -11.09
C PHE A 55 5.49 0.16 -12.16
N ILE A 56 5.61 1.48 -12.32
CA ILE A 56 6.40 2.08 -13.41
C ILE A 56 7.85 1.61 -13.42
N TYR A 57 8.48 1.44 -12.25
CA TYR A 57 9.86 0.95 -12.18
C TYR A 57 10.00 -0.47 -12.70
N THR A 58 9.02 -1.34 -12.42
CA THR A 58 8.99 -2.71 -12.95
C THR A 58 8.83 -2.68 -14.46
N ILE A 59 7.95 -1.82 -14.99
CA ILE A 59 7.71 -1.68 -16.43
C ILE A 59 8.96 -1.16 -17.13
N VAL A 60 9.55 -0.06 -16.66
CA VAL A 60 10.77 0.54 -17.24
C VAL A 60 11.93 -0.45 -17.17
N THR A 61 12.11 -1.15 -16.04
CA THR A 61 13.15 -2.20 -15.92
C THR A 61 12.92 -3.32 -16.93
N GLY A 62 11.67 -3.75 -17.14
CA GLY A 62 11.32 -4.73 -18.17
C GLY A 62 11.68 -4.27 -19.58
N ILE A 63 11.36 -3.01 -19.92
CA ILE A 63 11.71 -2.40 -21.22
C ILE A 63 13.23 -2.34 -21.40
N VAL A 64 13.98 -1.92 -20.39
CA VAL A 64 15.45 -1.85 -20.45
C VAL A 64 16.08 -3.23 -20.62
N ILE A 65 15.62 -4.22 -19.83
CA ILE A 65 16.10 -5.60 -19.97
C ILE A 65 15.81 -6.10 -21.38
N PHE A 66 14.59 -5.90 -21.88
CA PHE A 66 14.23 -6.28 -23.24
C PHE A 66 15.12 -5.60 -24.29
N PHE A 67 15.39 -4.29 -24.14
CA PHE A 67 16.30 -3.56 -25.02
C PHE A 67 17.70 -4.17 -25.03
N VAL A 68 18.26 -4.48 -23.84
CA VAL A 68 19.56 -5.15 -23.72
C VAL A 68 19.53 -6.53 -24.38
N SER A 69 18.45 -7.30 -24.22
CA SER A 69 18.28 -8.60 -24.90
C SER A 69 18.30 -8.47 -26.42
N VAL A 70 17.62 -7.44 -26.96
CA VAL A 70 17.60 -7.14 -28.40
C VAL A 70 19.01 -6.77 -28.86
N VAL A 71 19.75 -5.94 -28.13
CA VAL A 71 21.14 -5.60 -28.52
C VAL A 71 22.05 -6.84 -28.50
N LEU A 72 21.95 -7.69 -27.47
CA LEU A 72 22.76 -8.89 -27.33
C LEU A 72 22.47 -9.96 -28.41
N LEU A 73 21.23 -10.01 -28.94
CA LEU A 73 20.92 -10.84 -30.11
C LEU A 73 21.80 -10.52 -31.30
N PHE A 74 21.88 -9.23 -31.62
CA PHE A 74 22.50 -8.77 -32.84
C PHE A 74 24.03 -8.68 -32.72
N SER A 75 24.58 -8.80 -31.51
CA SER A 75 26.03 -8.89 -31.28
C SER A 75 26.61 -10.30 -31.50
N GLY A 76 25.82 -11.28 -31.94
CA GLY A 76 26.28 -12.66 -32.20
C GLY A 76 26.46 -13.52 -30.95
N ALA A 77 26.02 -13.05 -29.78
CA ALA A 77 26.11 -13.76 -28.50
C ALA A 77 24.92 -14.71 -28.28
N ASN A 78 24.69 -15.62 -29.24
CA ASN A 78 23.46 -16.41 -29.37
C ASN A 78 23.13 -17.31 -28.15
N HIS A 79 24.13 -17.74 -27.38
CA HIS A 79 23.92 -18.58 -26.20
C HIS A 79 23.52 -17.79 -24.94
N ILE A 80 23.91 -16.51 -24.85
CA ILE A 80 23.53 -15.63 -23.73
C ILE A 80 22.08 -15.17 -23.90
N PHE A 81 21.64 -15.04 -25.15
CA PHE A 81 20.31 -14.58 -25.52
C PHE A 81 19.15 -15.35 -24.88
N LEU A 82 19.19 -16.69 -24.92
CA LEU A 82 18.11 -17.54 -24.38
C LEU A 82 17.95 -17.34 -22.86
N VAL A 83 19.06 -17.19 -22.13
CA VAL A 83 19.04 -16.95 -20.69
C VAL A 83 18.50 -15.54 -20.38
N VAL A 84 18.86 -14.54 -21.19
CA VAL A 84 18.45 -13.15 -20.98
C VAL A 84 16.99 -12.89 -21.40
N ILE A 85 16.37 -13.71 -22.26
CA ILE A 85 14.93 -13.60 -22.59
C ILE A 85 14.03 -14.45 -21.71
N ILE A 86 14.42 -15.70 -21.43
CA ILE A 86 13.55 -16.63 -20.68
C ILE A 86 13.46 -16.18 -19.22
N LEU A 87 14.56 -15.69 -18.64
CA LEU A 87 14.60 -15.32 -17.23
C LEU A 87 13.67 -14.14 -16.88
N PRO A 88 13.63 -13.02 -17.65
CA PRO A 88 12.67 -11.93 -17.40
C PRO A 88 11.23 -12.32 -17.69
N LEU A 89 10.97 -13.23 -18.64
CA LEU A 89 9.62 -13.73 -18.92
C LEU A 89 9.07 -14.53 -17.74
N ILE A 90 9.89 -15.45 -17.22
CA ILE A 90 9.58 -16.25 -16.04
C ILE A 90 9.44 -15.33 -14.81
N LEU A 91 10.33 -14.33 -14.65
CA LEU A 91 10.22 -13.35 -13.57
C LEU A 91 8.94 -12.50 -13.70
N GLY A 92 8.58 -12.07 -14.91
CA GLY A 92 7.39 -11.27 -15.18
C GLY A 92 6.11 -12.04 -14.86
N LEU A 93 6.02 -13.29 -15.32
CA LEU A 93 4.91 -14.20 -15.03
C LEU A 93 4.81 -14.55 -13.54
N ALA A 94 5.94 -14.71 -12.84
CA ALA A 94 5.96 -14.98 -11.41
C ALA A 94 5.60 -13.75 -10.55
N LEU A 95 5.63 -12.54 -11.11
CA LEU A 95 5.45 -11.27 -10.38
C LEU A 95 4.11 -10.57 -10.66
N SER A 96 3.31 -11.00 -11.63
CA SER A 96 2.10 -10.27 -12.03
C SER A 96 0.86 -10.64 -11.19
N GLY A 97 0.38 -9.68 -10.39
CA GLY A 97 -0.99 -9.64 -9.87
C GLY A 97 -2.02 -9.26 -10.96
N THR A 98 -3.30 -9.37 -10.61
CA THR A 98 -4.45 -9.49 -11.54
C THR A 98 -4.68 -8.38 -12.56
N HIS A 99 -4.24 -7.13 -12.31
CA HIS A 99 -4.35 -6.04 -13.29
C HIS A 99 -3.09 -5.85 -14.16
N LEU A 100 -1.93 -6.29 -13.66
CA LEU A 100 -0.68 -6.34 -14.43
C LEU A 100 -0.67 -7.53 -15.39
N TYR A 101 -1.53 -8.54 -15.15
CA TYR A 101 -1.71 -9.71 -15.99
C TYR A 101 -2.02 -9.31 -17.43
N VAL A 102 -2.97 -8.41 -17.70
CA VAL A 102 -3.33 -8.08 -19.09
C VAL A 102 -2.17 -7.44 -19.85
N LEU A 103 -1.43 -6.52 -19.23
CA LEU A 103 -0.28 -5.86 -19.87
C LEU A 103 0.91 -6.83 -20.02
N VAL A 104 1.19 -7.65 -19.01
CA VAL A 104 2.23 -8.70 -19.06
C VAL A 104 1.85 -9.78 -20.08
N THR A 105 0.59 -10.17 -20.17
CA THR A 105 0.07 -11.12 -21.16
C THR A 105 0.14 -10.52 -22.56
N LEU A 106 -0.23 -9.25 -22.77
CA LEU A 106 -0.10 -8.60 -24.07
C LEU A 106 1.37 -8.46 -24.51
N THR A 107 2.26 -8.07 -23.60
CA THR A 107 3.71 -8.05 -23.88
C THR A 107 4.27 -9.45 -24.12
N SER A 108 3.84 -10.46 -23.36
CA SER A 108 4.25 -11.86 -23.54
C SER A 108 3.72 -12.47 -24.84
N ILE A 109 2.49 -12.16 -25.24
CA ILE A 109 1.91 -12.53 -26.53
C ILE A 109 2.69 -11.84 -27.66
N SER A 110 2.98 -10.54 -27.53
CA SER A 110 3.79 -9.82 -28.52
C SER A 110 5.18 -10.44 -28.67
N LEU A 111 5.77 -10.90 -27.57
CA LEU A 111 7.06 -11.57 -27.57
C LEU A 111 6.97 -12.98 -28.18
N ALA A 112 5.92 -13.73 -27.86
CA ALA A 112 5.67 -15.04 -28.44
C ALA A 112 5.48 -14.96 -29.96
N CYS A 113 4.69 -13.99 -30.44
CA CYS A 113 4.53 -13.69 -31.85
C CYS A 113 5.86 -13.31 -32.51
N LEU A 114 6.70 -12.52 -31.83
CA LEU A 114 8.05 -12.19 -32.31
C LEU A 114 8.95 -13.41 -32.40
N THR A 115 8.91 -14.30 -31.42
CA THR A 115 9.71 -15.55 -31.47
C THR A 115 9.24 -16.48 -32.57
N ILE A 116 7.93 -16.63 -32.78
CA ILE A 116 7.38 -17.43 -33.88
C ILE A 116 7.77 -16.82 -35.22
N PHE A 117 7.66 -15.49 -35.37
CA PHE A 117 8.07 -14.78 -36.58
C PHE A 117 9.58 -14.91 -36.85
N ALA A 118 10.41 -14.81 -35.81
CA ALA A 118 11.85 -15.01 -35.89
C ALA A 118 12.22 -16.45 -36.29
N VAL A 119 11.53 -17.46 -35.75
CA VAL A 119 11.71 -18.88 -36.12
C VAL A 119 11.30 -19.11 -37.57
N ILE A 120 10.13 -18.61 -38.00
CA ILE A 120 9.66 -18.73 -39.39
C ILE A 120 10.65 -18.08 -40.35
N THR A 121 11.17 -16.89 -40.01
CA THR A 121 12.16 -16.22 -40.86
C THR A 121 13.55 -16.85 -40.79
N LEU A 122 13.92 -17.53 -39.69
CA LEU A 122 15.16 -18.32 -39.61
C LEU A 122 15.10 -19.53 -40.52
N SER A 123 13.93 -20.18 -40.63
CA SER A 123 13.68 -21.27 -41.57
C SER A 123 13.71 -20.85 -43.05
N LEU A 124 13.77 -19.56 -43.35
CA LEU A 124 13.82 -18.99 -44.70
C LEU A 124 15.25 -18.50 -45.04
N GLU A 125 16.26 -19.32 -44.79
CA GLU A 125 17.72 -19.03 -44.76
C GLU A 125 18.36 -18.34 -45.98
N LYS A 126 17.64 -18.08 -47.08
CA LYS A 126 18.24 -17.55 -48.32
C LYS A 126 18.45 -16.02 -48.38
N LEU A 127 18.10 -15.24 -47.36
CA LEU A 127 18.39 -13.79 -47.28
C LEU A 127 19.17 -13.44 -45.99
N SER A 128 20.46 -13.81 -45.91
CA SER A 128 21.20 -13.83 -44.64
C SER A 128 21.57 -12.46 -44.04
N VAL A 129 21.66 -11.39 -44.84
CA VAL A 129 22.03 -10.05 -44.32
C VAL A 129 20.80 -9.14 -44.13
N TYR A 130 19.89 -9.11 -45.10
CA TYR A 130 18.67 -8.30 -45.02
C TYR A 130 17.71 -8.79 -43.93
N SER A 131 17.68 -10.09 -43.63
CA SER A 131 16.77 -10.65 -42.61
C SER A 131 17.11 -10.17 -41.20
N ASN A 132 18.39 -10.10 -40.83
CA ASN A 132 18.81 -9.63 -39.50
C ASN A 132 18.56 -8.14 -39.32
N PHE A 133 18.85 -7.32 -40.33
CA PHE A 133 18.55 -5.88 -40.30
C PHE A 133 17.04 -5.64 -40.18
N LEU A 134 16.21 -6.35 -40.96
CA LEU A 134 14.76 -6.24 -40.88
C LEU A 134 14.21 -6.65 -39.50
N ARG A 135 14.74 -7.73 -38.90
CA ARG A 135 14.37 -8.15 -37.54
C ARG A 135 14.71 -7.09 -36.50
N PHE A 136 15.87 -6.45 -36.60
CA PHE A 136 16.27 -5.37 -35.69
C PHE A 136 15.30 -4.19 -35.79
N ILE A 137 14.97 -3.78 -37.02
CA ILE A 137 14.04 -2.68 -37.28
C ILE A 137 12.64 -3.00 -36.72
N ILE A 138 12.12 -4.21 -36.93
CA ILE A 138 10.82 -4.63 -36.36
C ILE A 138 10.84 -4.59 -34.83
N ALA A 139 11.90 -5.11 -34.21
CA ALA A 139 12.05 -5.07 -32.75
C ALA A 139 12.08 -3.64 -32.21
N LEU A 140 12.78 -2.73 -32.90
CA LEU A 140 12.85 -1.31 -32.53
C LEU A 140 11.48 -0.61 -32.69
N TYR A 141 10.72 -0.91 -33.75
CA TYR A 141 9.37 -0.37 -33.93
C TYR A 141 8.40 -0.83 -32.85
N LEU A 142 8.47 -2.09 -32.42
CA LEU A 142 7.62 -2.59 -31.34
C LEU A 142 7.98 -1.97 -30.00
N LEU A 143 9.29 -1.76 -29.74
CA LEU A 143 9.76 -1.07 -28.54
C LEU A 143 9.30 0.38 -28.46
N THR A 144 9.47 1.10 -29.56
CA THR A 144 9.05 2.49 -29.65
C THR A 144 7.53 2.59 -29.57
N GLY A 145 6.79 1.70 -30.24
CA GLY A 145 5.34 1.59 -30.14
C GLY A 145 4.84 1.29 -28.73
N ALA A 146 5.45 0.34 -28.02
CA ALA A 146 5.09 -0.01 -26.64
C ALA A 146 5.42 1.12 -25.66
N SER A 147 6.56 1.79 -25.84
CA SER A 147 6.93 2.94 -25.00
C SER A 147 5.97 4.11 -25.22
N LEU A 148 5.63 4.38 -26.49
CA LEU A 148 4.69 5.43 -26.86
C LEU A 148 3.28 5.13 -26.35
N SER A 149 2.81 3.88 -26.40
CA SER A 149 1.49 3.50 -25.90
C SER A 149 1.37 3.68 -24.38
N ILE A 150 2.44 3.40 -23.61
CA ILE A 150 2.48 3.69 -22.17
C ILE A 150 2.39 5.20 -21.91
N ILE A 151 3.15 6.01 -22.65
CA ILE A 151 3.09 7.47 -22.51
C ILE A 151 1.69 7.98 -22.85
N ILE A 152 1.11 7.53 -23.96
CA ILE A 152 -0.25 7.89 -24.37
C ILE A 152 -1.28 7.45 -23.31
N TYR A 153 -1.16 6.25 -22.75
CA TYR A 153 -2.02 5.77 -21.66
C TYR A 153 -1.96 6.69 -20.45
N LEU A 154 -0.75 7.04 -19.98
CA LEU A 154 -0.57 7.94 -18.85
C LEU A 154 -1.16 9.31 -19.17
N VAL A 155 -0.86 9.87 -20.35
CA VAL A 155 -1.42 11.16 -20.78
C VAL A 155 -2.95 11.12 -20.81
N ILE A 156 -3.58 10.10 -21.39
CA ILE A 156 -5.06 10.00 -21.44
C ILE A 156 -5.64 9.86 -20.04
N LYS A 157 -5.10 8.96 -19.21
CA LYS A 157 -5.57 8.70 -17.84
C LYS A 157 -5.52 9.98 -16.99
N TYR A 158 -4.39 10.69 -17.01
CA TYR A 158 -4.20 11.88 -16.19
C TYR A 158 -4.81 13.15 -16.81
N LYS A 159 -4.90 13.25 -18.14
CA LYS A 159 -5.64 14.33 -18.81
C LYS A 159 -7.13 14.28 -18.52
N ASN A 160 -7.70 13.10 -18.28
CA ASN A 160 -9.12 12.95 -17.95
C ASN A 160 -9.44 13.26 -16.48
N MET A 161 -8.44 13.33 -15.61
CA MET A 161 -8.60 13.78 -14.21
C MET A 161 -8.50 15.31 -14.11
N LYS A 162 -9.26 16.01 -14.96
CA LYS A 162 -9.11 17.43 -15.37
C LYS A 162 -9.15 18.50 -14.27
N GLU A 163 -9.48 18.21 -13.02
CA GLU A 163 -9.75 19.30 -12.07
C GLU A 163 -8.53 19.76 -11.26
N VAL A 164 -7.49 18.94 -11.03
CA VAL A 164 -6.39 19.33 -10.11
C VAL A 164 -5.05 18.61 -10.41
N ILE A 165 -4.60 18.55 -11.66
CA ILE A 165 -3.34 17.86 -11.98
C ILE A 165 -2.29 18.81 -12.58
N PRO A 166 -1.21 19.12 -11.83
CA PRO A 166 -0.08 19.88 -12.33
C PRO A 166 0.63 19.16 -13.47
N GLU A 167 1.15 19.92 -14.44
CA GLU A 167 1.90 19.40 -15.60
C GLU A 167 3.08 18.49 -15.19
N THR A 168 3.61 18.68 -13.98
CA THR A 168 4.72 17.90 -13.43
C THR A 168 4.34 16.48 -12.97
N LEU A 169 3.05 16.14 -12.86
CA LEU A 169 2.60 14.86 -12.30
C LEU A 169 3.17 13.67 -13.06
N ILE A 170 3.22 13.73 -14.40
CA ILE A 170 3.75 12.63 -15.22
C ILE A 170 5.23 12.41 -14.93
N ASN A 171 6.03 13.47 -14.82
CA ASN A 171 7.45 13.36 -14.48
C ASN A 171 7.63 12.78 -13.07
N ASP A 172 6.74 13.16 -12.16
CA ASP A 172 6.76 12.72 -10.77
C ASP A 172 6.47 11.22 -10.58
N ILE A 173 5.79 10.57 -11.53
CA ILE A 173 5.62 9.10 -11.56
C ILE A 173 6.98 8.41 -11.54
N PHE A 174 7.96 8.95 -12.28
CA PHE A 174 9.30 8.36 -12.41
C PHE A 174 10.25 8.77 -11.27
N THR A 175 9.81 9.66 -10.37
CA THR A 175 10.63 10.08 -9.24
C THR A 175 10.61 9.05 -8.13
N LEU A 176 11.75 8.89 -7.48
CA LEU A 176 11.93 7.88 -6.44
C LEU A 176 11.39 8.34 -5.08
N SER A 177 11.44 9.64 -4.79
CA SER A 177 10.88 10.26 -3.58
C SER A 177 10.09 11.50 -3.98
N LEU A 178 8.85 11.62 -3.48
CA LEU A 178 8.09 12.86 -3.67
C LEU A 178 8.35 13.84 -2.54
N PRO A 179 8.44 15.15 -2.84
CA PRO A 179 8.31 16.18 -1.84
C PRO A 179 6.96 16.08 -1.12
N ILE A 180 6.91 16.36 0.19
CA ILE A 180 5.65 16.30 0.97
C ILE A 180 4.58 17.24 0.42
N GLU A 181 4.97 18.42 -0.05
CA GLU A 181 4.05 19.36 -0.70
C GLU A 181 3.33 18.72 -1.90
N LYS A 182 4.04 17.93 -2.71
CA LYS A 182 3.43 17.19 -3.82
C LYS A 182 2.56 16.03 -3.35
N ILE A 183 2.93 15.35 -2.26
CA ILE A 183 2.10 14.31 -1.64
C ILE A 183 0.74 14.89 -1.21
N LEU A 184 0.76 16.05 -0.53
CA LEU A 184 -0.44 16.75 -0.08
C LEU A 184 -1.25 17.33 -1.25
N GLY A 185 -0.57 17.88 -2.26
CA GLY A 185 -1.21 18.45 -3.45
C GLY A 185 -1.86 17.41 -4.36
N TYR A 186 -1.15 16.32 -4.65
CA TYR A 186 -1.64 15.28 -5.57
C TYR A 186 -2.68 14.36 -4.96
N ARG A 187 -2.70 14.22 -3.62
CA ARG A 187 -3.57 13.26 -2.94
C ARG A 187 -3.34 11.81 -3.43
N LEU A 188 -2.15 11.54 -3.96
CA LEU A 188 -1.71 10.26 -4.51
C LEU A 188 -0.40 9.86 -3.85
N SER A 189 -0.28 8.61 -3.40
CA SER A 189 0.88 8.16 -2.62
C SER A 189 1.14 6.67 -2.76
N VAL A 190 2.41 6.26 -2.69
CA VAL A 190 2.82 4.87 -2.45
C VAL A 190 3.35 4.71 -1.03
N CYS A 191 3.61 3.48 -0.56
CA CYS A 191 3.98 3.22 0.85
C CYS A 191 5.10 4.11 1.40
N ARG A 192 6.13 4.40 0.58
CA ARG A 192 7.23 5.31 0.94
C ARG A 192 6.81 6.76 1.12
N ASP A 193 5.80 7.22 0.40
CA ASP A 193 5.26 8.58 0.52
C ASP A 193 4.40 8.71 1.77
N TYR A 194 3.53 7.72 2.03
CA TYR A 194 2.78 7.62 3.29
C TYR A 194 3.76 7.68 4.47
N ALA A 195 4.73 6.76 4.52
CA ALA A 195 5.71 6.72 5.60
C ALA A 195 6.43 8.07 5.78
N LYS A 196 6.84 8.73 4.68
CA LYS A 196 7.50 10.03 4.70
C LYS A 196 6.61 11.13 5.31
N LEU A 197 5.35 11.21 4.88
CA LEU A 197 4.38 12.17 5.42
C LEU A 197 4.10 11.87 6.90
N THR A 198 3.79 10.62 7.25
CA THR A 198 3.54 10.21 8.63
C THR A 198 4.73 10.57 9.53
N MET A 199 5.96 10.35 9.07
CA MET A 199 7.18 10.71 9.82
C MET A 199 7.27 12.21 10.05
N ALA A 200 6.96 13.03 9.04
CA ALA A 200 6.97 14.48 9.17
C ALA A 200 5.90 14.98 10.15
N LEU A 201 4.71 14.37 10.16
CA LEU A 201 3.65 14.67 11.12
C LEU A 201 4.10 14.29 12.55
N LEU A 202 4.65 13.09 12.74
CA LEU A 202 5.12 12.63 14.04
C LEU A 202 6.30 13.44 14.57
N LEU A 203 7.22 13.90 13.72
CA LEU A 203 8.32 14.78 14.14
C LEU A 203 7.80 16.14 14.67
N ASN A 204 6.64 16.60 14.22
CA ASN A 204 6.00 17.81 14.72
C ASN A 204 5.14 17.54 15.97
N LEU A 205 4.50 16.37 16.07
CA LEU A 205 3.60 16.01 17.17
C LEU A 205 4.31 15.44 18.40
N TYR A 206 5.37 14.68 18.16
CA TYR A 206 6.10 13.87 19.16
C TYR A 206 7.61 14.11 19.10
N PRO A 207 8.08 15.37 19.28
CA PRO A 207 9.50 15.71 19.08
C PRO A 207 10.46 15.02 20.07
N SER A 208 9.95 14.55 21.22
CA SER A 208 10.73 13.87 22.26
C SER A 208 10.65 12.34 22.20
N CYS A 209 9.77 11.77 21.38
CA CYS A 209 9.59 10.33 21.29
C CYS A 209 10.60 9.69 20.34
N GLU A 210 10.87 8.40 20.54
CA GLU A 210 11.65 7.63 19.57
C GLU A 210 10.75 7.30 18.37
N LEU A 211 11.16 7.78 17.18
CA LEU A 211 10.46 7.54 15.92
C LEU A 211 11.25 6.57 15.06
N TYR A 212 10.54 5.73 14.31
CA TYR A 212 11.13 4.66 13.52
C TYR A 212 10.52 4.62 12.12
N PHE A 213 11.34 4.33 11.12
CA PHE A 213 10.85 3.62 9.94
C PHE A 213 10.98 2.11 10.15
N ILE A 214 10.00 1.37 9.65
CA ILE A 214 10.00 -0.09 9.65
C ILE A 214 10.03 -0.53 8.18
N GLU A 215 11.12 -1.18 7.78
CA GLU A 215 11.29 -1.67 6.42
C GLU A 215 11.16 -3.20 6.37
N ILE A 216 10.32 -3.67 5.46
CA ILE A 216 10.24 -5.06 5.03
C ILE A 216 10.36 -5.11 3.50
N PRO A 217 10.54 -6.28 2.87
CA PRO A 217 10.67 -6.34 1.42
C PRO A 217 9.46 -5.73 0.70
N ARG A 218 9.72 -4.68 -0.09
CA ARG A 218 8.74 -3.91 -0.88
C ARG A 218 7.69 -3.12 -0.08
N HIS A 219 7.94 -2.88 1.21
CA HIS A 219 7.03 -2.07 2.03
C HIS A 219 7.77 -1.32 3.12
N VAL A 220 7.30 -0.12 3.45
CA VAL A 220 7.83 0.71 4.52
C VAL A 220 6.67 1.37 5.24
N ALA A 221 6.75 1.39 6.56
CA ALA A 221 5.80 2.05 7.44
C ALA A 221 6.54 2.92 8.45
N THR A 222 5.80 3.80 9.12
CA THR A 222 6.32 4.66 10.16
C THR A 222 5.81 4.20 11.52
N ALA A 223 6.60 4.38 12.57
CA ALA A 223 6.22 4.03 13.92
C ALA A 223 6.70 5.04 14.95
N VAL A 224 5.96 5.10 16.07
CA VAL A 224 6.28 5.88 17.25
C VAL A 224 6.36 4.95 18.45
N LYS A 225 7.38 5.13 19.29
CA LYS A 225 7.47 4.46 20.58
C LYS A 225 6.81 5.31 21.66
N LEU A 226 5.75 4.78 22.24
CA LEU A 226 5.07 5.36 23.39
C LEU A 226 5.16 4.37 24.54
N ASN A 227 5.65 4.83 25.69
CA ASN A 227 5.95 3.97 26.83
C ASN A 227 6.91 2.82 26.43
N LYS A 228 6.45 1.57 26.55
CA LYS A 228 7.20 0.36 26.21
C LYS A 228 6.80 -0.25 24.86
N THR A 229 5.84 0.35 24.16
CA THR A 229 5.24 -0.20 22.94
C THR A 229 5.62 0.64 21.72
N ILE A 230 5.91 -0.04 20.61
CA ILE A 230 6.15 0.61 19.31
C ILE A 230 4.87 0.43 18.49
N TYR A 231 4.17 1.54 18.21
CA TYR A 231 2.94 1.55 17.42
C TYR A 231 3.26 1.88 15.97
N VAL A 232 2.74 1.05 15.05
CA VAL A 232 2.98 1.16 13.62
C VAL A 232 1.80 1.83 12.93
N LEU A 233 2.10 2.87 12.15
CA LEU A 233 1.18 3.61 11.31
C LEU A 233 1.42 3.20 9.85
N ASP A 234 0.49 2.41 9.30
CA ASP A 234 0.60 1.77 7.99
C ASP A 234 -0.69 1.97 7.16
N GLN A 235 -0.89 3.20 6.68
CA GLN A 235 -1.92 3.65 5.71
C GLN A 235 -3.38 3.56 6.17
N HIS A 236 -3.77 2.52 6.88
CA HIS A 236 -5.16 2.23 7.25
C HIS A 236 -5.27 1.76 8.69
N LEU A 237 -6.43 2.04 9.29
CA LEU A 237 -6.80 1.51 10.60
C LEU A 237 -7.03 -0.02 10.57
N PRO A 238 -6.95 -0.69 11.74
CA PRO A 238 -6.53 -0.17 13.03
C PRO A 238 -5.00 0.01 13.12
N ILE A 239 -4.57 0.79 14.10
CA ILE A 239 -3.17 0.85 14.53
C ILE A 239 -2.80 -0.51 15.11
N SER A 240 -1.55 -0.93 14.98
CA SER A 240 -1.05 -2.18 15.56
C SER A 240 0.29 -1.97 16.26
N SER A 241 0.57 -2.76 17.29
CA SER A 241 1.94 -2.86 17.81
C SER A 241 2.87 -3.44 16.75
N LEU A 242 4.17 -3.18 16.88
CA LEU A 242 5.19 -3.75 16.01
C LEU A 242 5.11 -5.29 15.98
N LYS A 243 4.86 -5.94 17.12
CA LYS A 243 4.71 -7.39 17.21
C LYS A 243 3.57 -7.88 16.28
N ASN A 244 2.37 -7.32 16.43
CA ASN A 244 1.21 -7.75 15.65
C ASN A 244 1.32 -7.34 14.16
N TRP A 245 1.89 -6.16 13.88
CA TRP A 245 2.16 -5.72 12.52
C TRP A 245 3.10 -6.68 11.78
N VAL A 246 4.19 -7.11 12.41
CA VAL A 246 5.13 -8.08 11.84
C VAL A 246 4.46 -9.41 11.59
N LEU A 247 3.64 -9.87 12.52
CA LEU A 247 2.93 -11.13 12.41
C LEU A 247 1.90 -11.11 11.26
N PHE A 248 1.16 -10.00 11.10
CA PHE A 248 0.25 -9.79 9.97
C PHE A 248 0.99 -9.92 8.62
N TRP A 249 2.13 -9.22 8.47
CA TRP A 249 2.93 -9.26 7.24
C TRP A 249 3.63 -10.60 7.02
N LYS A 250 4.08 -11.28 8.08
CA LYS A 250 4.66 -12.63 8.00
C LYS A 250 3.66 -13.62 7.38
N ASN A 251 2.42 -13.57 7.84
CA ASN A 251 1.34 -14.40 7.32
C ASN A 251 0.97 -14.02 5.87
N GLY A 252 0.78 -12.72 5.60
CA GLY A 252 0.43 -12.22 4.25
C GLY A 252 1.47 -12.53 3.18
N LEU A 253 2.76 -12.45 3.53
CA LEU A 253 3.86 -12.79 2.64
C LEU A 253 4.17 -14.29 2.56
N ARG A 254 3.46 -15.13 3.34
CA ARG A 254 3.70 -16.58 3.49
C ARG A 254 5.17 -16.90 3.79
N LYS A 255 5.81 -16.09 4.63
CA LYS A 255 7.23 -16.24 4.98
C LYS A 255 7.40 -17.00 6.28
N ARG A 256 8.33 -17.96 6.30
CA ARG A 256 8.74 -18.64 7.54
C ARG A 256 9.39 -17.68 8.54
N LYS A 257 10.13 -16.69 8.04
CA LYS A 257 10.82 -15.68 8.85
C LYS A 257 10.70 -14.30 8.21
N LEU A 258 10.37 -13.30 9.02
CA LEU A 258 10.38 -11.90 8.65
C LEU A 258 11.23 -11.15 9.67
N GLU A 259 12.32 -10.50 9.22
CA GLU A 259 13.18 -9.67 10.06
C GLU A 259 13.07 -8.22 9.59
N PRO A 260 12.09 -7.44 10.11
CA PRO A 260 11.98 -6.03 9.78
C PRO A 260 13.22 -5.26 10.22
N LEU A 261 13.59 -4.26 9.41
CA LEU A 261 14.62 -3.30 9.76
C LEU A 261 13.98 -2.09 10.43
N LEU A 262 14.38 -1.81 11.67
CA LEU A 262 13.99 -0.62 12.41
C LEU A 262 15.06 0.45 12.23
N LEU A 263 14.65 1.60 11.70
CA LEU A 263 15.51 2.74 11.42
C LEU A 263 15.08 3.90 12.31
N MET A 264 15.79 4.12 13.41
CA MET A 264 15.49 5.18 14.35
C MET A 264 15.82 6.53 13.72
N VAL A 265 14.85 7.45 13.73
CA VAL A 265 14.99 8.80 13.18
C VAL A 265 15.25 9.78 14.32
N GLY A 266 16.16 10.72 14.08
CA GLY A 266 16.35 11.84 14.99
C GLY A 266 16.61 13.16 14.26
N LYS A 267 16.36 14.25 14.98
CA LYS A 267 16.57 15.63 14.51
C LYS A 267 17.88 16.16 15.12
N ASN A 268 18.96 16.19 14.33
CA ASN A 268 20.24 16.81 14.71
C ASN A 268 20.81 17.63 13.55
N ARG A 269 20.64 18.96 13.60
CA ARG A 269 20.88 19.95 12.51
C ARG A 269 20.08 19.72 11.21
N GLY A 270 19.62 18.50 10.98
CA GLY A 270 18.65 18.03 9.99
C GLY A 270 18.05 16.69 10.44
N ILE A 271 17.30 16.03 9.57
CA ILE A 271 16.66 14.73 9.88
C ILE A 271 17.54 13.61 9.37
N LYS A 272 17.89 12.66 10.23
CA LYS A 272 18.82 11.57 9.91
C LYS A 272 18.40 10.25 10.56
N ILE A 273 18.84 9.15 9.96
CA ILE A 273 18.79 7.83 10.61
C ILE A 273 19.93 7.78 11.64
N MET A 274 19.57 7.60 12.91
CA MET A 274 20.51 7.56 14.02
C MET A 274 20.98 6.14 14.35
N LYS A 275 20.06 5.16 14.29
CA LYS A 275 20.34 3.77 14.63
C LYS A 275 19.57 2.85 13.70
N THR A 276 20.19 1.71 13.40
CA THR A 276 19.58 0.64 12.62
C THR A 276 19.61 -0.63 13.44
N LYS A 277 18.44 -1.25 13.66
CA LYS A 277 18.29 -2.49 14.41
C LYS A 277 17.42 -3.46 13.63
N LYS A 278 17.80 -4.72 13.56
CA LYS A 278 16.89 -5.78 13.11
C LYS A 278 15.95 -6.16 14.24
N PHE A 279 14.66 -6.20 13.97
CA PHE A 279 13.70 -6.81 14.87
C PHE A 279 13.81 -8.34 14.74
N LYS A 280 14.12 -9.03 15.85
CA LYS A 280 14.20 -10.49 15.90
C LYS A 280 12.88 -11.05 16.39
N ASP A 281 12.36 -11.99 15.61
CA ASP A 281 11.05 -12.64 15.70
C ASP A 281 11.05 -13.84 16.68
N ASP A 282 11.99 -13.89 17.62
CA ASP A 282 12.45 -15.17 18.18
C ASP A 282 11.36 -15.98 18.92
N CYS A 283 10.21 -15.39 19.31
CA CYS A 283 9.00 -16.10 19.74
C CYS A 283 7.71 -15.27 19.51
N LEU A 284 7.35 -14.92 18.27
CA LEU A 284 5.99 -14.38 18.01
C LEU A 284 4.95 -15.50 17.96
N GLU A 285 4.59 -16.05 19.12
CA GLU A 285 3.34 -16.78 19.23
C GLU A 285 2.19 -15.77 19.28
N CYS A 286 1.21 -16.00 18.40
CA CYS A 286 -0.07 -15.32 18.47
C CYS A 286 -0.85 -16.02 19.58
N ASP A 287 -0.74 -15.50 20.79
CA ASP A 287 -1.53 -15.99 21.92
C ASP A 287 -2.94 -15.39 21.79
N ILE A 288 -3.61 -15.70 20.68
CA ILE A 288 -5.00 -15.33 20.47
C ILE A 288 -5.82 -16.29 21.29
N ASN A 289 -5.88 -15.99 22.58
CA ASN A 289 -6.85 -16.62 23.44
C ASN A 289 -8.25 -16.23 22.91
N SER A 290 -9.00 -17.23 22.45
CA SER A 290 -10.36 -17.03 21.95
C SER A 290 -11.26 -16.31 22.96
N THR A 291 -10.96 -16.44 24.25
CA THR A 291 -11.63 -15.74 25.36
C THR A 291 -11.28 -14.25 25.37
N LEU A 292 -10.00 -13.90 25.29
CA LEU A 292 -9.54 -12.49 25.24
C LEU A 292 -10.12 -11.78 24.01
N SER A 293 -10.15 -12.49 22.87
CA SER A 293 -10.70 -11.93 21.64
C SER A 293 -12.18 -11.61 21.77
N LYS A 294 -12.96 -12.51 22.38
CA LYS A 294 -14.38 -12.28 22.68
C LYS A 294 -14.57 -11.12 23.65
N MET A 295 -13.72 -10.97 24.66
CA MET A 295 -13.79 -9.87 25.63
C MET A 295 -13.57 -8.51 24.96
N ILE A 296 -12.51 -8.37 24.15
CA ILE A 296 -12.22 -7.12 23.43
C ILE A 296 -13.36 -6.76 22.47
N LEU A 297 -13.88 -7.74 21.72
CA LEU A 297 -15.00 -7.50 20.81
C LEU A 297 -16.29 -7.15 21.55
N ALA A 298 -16.56 -7.76 22.70
CA ALA A 298 -17.71 -7.43 23.53
C ALA A 298 -17.59 -6.00 24.08
N GLU A 299 -16.41 -5.59 24.53
CA GLU A 299 -16.14 -4.22 24.98
C GLU A 299 -16.44 -3.20 23.88
N ILE A 300 -15.88 -3.41 22.68
CA ILE A 300 -16.08 -2.52 21.53
C ILE A 300 -17.54 -2.52 21.08
N THR A 301 -18.18 -3.68 21.03
CA THR A 301 -19.61 -3.80 20.70
C THR A 301 -20.46 -3.02 21.69
N ASN A 302 -20.18 -3.13 22.99
CA ASN A 302 -20.90 -2.40 24.01
C ASN A 302 -20.71 -0.88 23.88
N ASN A 303 -19.50 -0.42 23.54
CA ASN A 303 -19.24 1.00 23.29
C ASN A 303 -20.00 1.49 22.05
N LEU A 304 -20.00 0.72 20.95
CA LEU A 304 -20.80 1.04 19.76
C LEU A 304 -22.30 1.09 20.06
N LYS A 305 -22.83 0.13 20.83
CA LYS A 305 -24.24 0.12 21.23
C LYS A 305 -24.63 1.35 22.04
N LYS A 306 -23.76 1.82 22.94
CA LYS A 306 -24.01 3.04 23.72
C LYS A 306 -24.07 4.29 22.84
N GLU A 307 -23.26 4.34 21.77
CA GLU A 307 -23.19 5.51 20.90
C GLU A 307 -24.22 5.52 19.76
N LEU A 308 -24.58 4.36 19.22
CA LEU A 308 -25.28 4.26 17.93
C LEU A 308 -26.64 3.58 17.98
N VAL A 309 -26.96 2.79 19.01
CA VAL A 309 -28.23 2.04 19.05
C VAL A 309 -29.35 2.92 19.58
N ASN A 310 -30.40 3.07 18.78
CA ASN A 310 -31.64 3.72 19.18
C ASN A 310 -32.55 2.71 19.91
N ARG A 311 -33.02 3.04 21.11
CA ARG A 311 -33.80 2.12 21.97
C ARG A 311 -35.32 2.25 21.75
N GLY A 312 -35.74 2.40 20.50
CA GLY A 312 -37.16 2.44 20.12
C GLY A 312 -37.87 1.10 20.34
N LEU A 313 -39.20 1.11 20.41
CA LEU A 313 -40.03 -0.10 20.49
C LEU A 313 -40.13 -0.76 19.11
N ILE A 314 -39.27 -1.74 18.83
CA ILE A 314 -39.16 -2.36 17.50
C ILE A 314 -40.21 -3.44 17.29
N LYS A 315 -40.90 -3.41 16.14
CA LYS A 315 -41.80 -4.48 15.66
C LYS A 315 -41.20 -5.35 14.54
N TYR A 316 -40.25 -4.83 13.76
CA TYR A 316 -39.58 -5.53 12.65
C TYR A 316 -38.12 -5.08 12.50
N SER A 317 -37.21 -6.00 12.14
CA SER A 317 -35.80 -5.68 11.93
C SER A 317 -35.20 -6.39 10.72
N GLU A 318 -34.44 -5.65 9.90
CA GLU A 318 -33.60 -6.21 8.83
C GLU A 318 -32.16 -6.38 9.32
N GLU A 319 -31.49 -7.49 8.99
CA GLU A 319 -30.08 -7.73 9.36
C GLU A 319 -29.15 -7.58 8.16
N PHE A 320 -28.17 -6.68 8.28
CA PHE A 320 -27.12 -6.46 7.31
C PHE A 320 -25.81 -7.04 7.81
N ARG A 321 -25.08 -7.70 6.89
CA ARG A 321 -23.76 -8.25 7.15
C ARG A 321 -22.70 -7.44 6.43
N LEU A 322 -21.79 -6.83 7.19
CA LEU A 322 -20.69 -6.04 6.68
C LEU A 322 -19.36 -6.74 7.01
N LEU A 323 -18.54 -7.00 5.99
CA LEU A 323 -17.17 -7.47 6.16
C LEU A 323 -16.27 -6.26 6.44
N LEU A 324 -15.72 -6.17 7.65
CA LEU A 324 -14.92 -5.02 8.06
C LEU A 324 -13.45 -5.18 7.65
N ILE A 325 -12.80 -6.27 8.08
CA ILE A 325 -11.38 -6.52 7.83
C ILE A 325 -11.12 -8.01 7.61
N LYS A 326 -10.37 -8.32 6.54
CA LYS A 326 -9.83 -9.67 6.29
C LYS A 326 -8.61 -9.96 7.15
N ASN A 327 -8.49 -11.19 7.66
CA ASN A 327 -7.39 -11.63 8.53
C ASN A 327 -7.17 -10.72 9.76
N PHE A 328 -8.27 -10.16 10.26
CA PHE A 328 -8.30 -9.21 11.36
C PHE A 328 -7.75 -9.77 12.67
N VAL A 329 -7.96 -11.07 12.89
CA VAL A 329 -7.53 -11.80 14.09
C VAL A 329 -6.07 -11.50 14.46
N MET A 330 -5.20 -11.31 13.47
CA MET A 330 -3.77 -11.00 13.66
C MET A 330 -3.47 -9.58 14.16
N ARG A 331 -4.45 -8.67 14.14
CA ARG A 331 -4.32 -7.26 14.54
C ARG A 331 -4.99 -6.97 15.89
N LEU A 332 -5.65 -7.96 16.48
CA LEU A 332 -6.33 -7.79 17.76
C LEU A 332 -5.30 -7.77 18.90
N GLU A 333 -5.39 -6.76 19.75
CA GLU A 333 -4.52 -6.59 20.92
C GLU A 333 -5.33 -5.95 22.05
N ASP A 334 -5.12 -6.40 23.28
CA ASP A 334 -5.66 -5.70 24.45
C ASP A 334 -4.77 -4.51 24.78
N ASP A 335 -4.91 -3.47 23.96
CA ASP A 335 -4.19 -2.22 24.06
C ASP A 335 -5.15 -1.06 23.77
N GLU A 336 -5.11 -0.02 24.59
CA GLU A 336 -6.05 1.10 24.51
C GLU A 336 -5.99 1.85 23.17
N ILE A 337 -4.80 2.02 22.59
CA ILE A 337 -4.63 2.69 21.28
C ILE A 337 -5.20 1.80 20.18
N VAL A 338 -4.92 0.50 20.23
CA VAL A 338 -5.44 -0.47 19.25
C VAL A 338 -6.97 -0.54 19.34
N LYS A 339 -7.54 -0.72 20.54
CA LYS A 339 -9.00 -0.78 20.78
C LYS A 339 -9.71 0.50 20.32
N TYR A 340 -9.15 1.67 20.64
CA TYR A 340 -9.70 2.96 20.19
C TYR A 340 -9.69 3.08 18.66
N SER A 341 -8.56 2.78 18.03
CA SER A 341 -8.40 2.86 16.57
C SER A 341 -9.35 1.89 15.83
N LEU A 342 -9.64 0.74 16.44
CA LEU A 342 -10.57 -0.26 15.94
C LEU A 342 -12.03 0.20 16.08
N LEU A 343 -12.41 0.74 17.25
CA LEU A 343 -13.73 1.32 17.46
C LEU A 343 -14.05 2.38 16.39
N ARG A 344 -13.08 3.28 16.14
CA ARG A 344 -13.17 4.32 15.12
C ARG A 344 -13.32 3.77 13.71
N LEU A 345 -12.57 2.73 13.36
CA LEU A 345 -12.72 2.05 12.08
C LEU A 345 -14.13 1.46 11.89
N VAL A 346 -14.64 0.75 12.90
CA VAL A 346 -15.97 0.13 12.82
C VAL A 346 -17.04 1.20 12.66
N LYS A 347 -16.99 2.24 13.49
CA LYS A 347 -17.91 3.37 13.42
C LYS A 347 -17.93 4.00 12.03
N ARG A 348 -16.75 4.28 11.48
CA ARG A 348 -16.62 4.84 10.14
C ARG A 348 -17.21 3.93 9.07
N LYS A 349 -16.96 2.62 9.16
CA LYS A 349 -17.54 1.65 8.22
C LYS A 349 -19.06 1.59 8.29
N ILE A 350 -19.64 1.75 9.48
CA ILE A 350 -21.08 1.88 9.65
C ILE A 350 -21.58 3.16 8.96
N GLU A 351 -20.94 4.29 9.20
CA GLU A 351 -21.30 5.58 8.61
C GLU A 351 -21.21 5.57 7.08
N ASP A 352 -20.13 5.02 6.53
CA ASP A 352 -19.88 4.95 5.08
C ASP A 352 -20.93 4.07 4.36
N GLU A 353 -21.30 2.93 4.95
CA GLU A 353 -22.21 1.96 4.32
C GLU A 353 -23.69 2.29 4.54
N LEU A 354 -24.06 2.84 5.70
CA LEU A 354 -25.46 3.11 6.05
C LEU A 354 -25.89 4.56 5.85
N CYS A 355 -24.95 5.49 5.75
CA CYS A 355 -25.23 6.92 5.51
C CYS A 355 -26.31 7.48 6.46
N SER A 356 -27.49 7.84 5.95
CA SER A 356 -28.60 8.38 6.75
C SER A 356 -29.31 7.33 7.62
N ARG A 357 -29.16 6.03 7.33
CA ARG A 357 -29.80 4.93 8.07
C ARG A 357 -29.08 4.55 9.36
N VAL A 358 -28.01 5.27 9.74
CA VAL A 358 -27.30 5.03 11.01
C VAL A 358 -28.23 5.24 12.22
N GLN A 359 -29.20 6.15 12.10
CA GLN A 359 -30.19 6.41 13.15
C GLN A 359 -31.21 5.28 13.33
N ASP A 360 -31.34 4.39 12.34
CA ASP A 360 -32.25 3.26 12.34
C ASP A 360 -31.61 2.01 12.97
N ILE A 361 -30.38 2.12 13.49
CA ILE A 361 -29.67 0.97 14.07
C ILE A 361 -30.30 0.56 15.40
N VAL A 362 -30.74 -0.70 15.42
CA VAL A 362 -31.41 -1.36 16.54
C VAL A 362 -30.45 -2.26 17.32
N ASP A 363 -29.51 -2.90 16.63
CA ASP A 363 -28.52 -3.76 17.25
C ASP A 363 -27.24 -3.83 16.43
N ILE A 364 -26.13 -4.03 17.11
CA ILE A 364 -24.79 -4.15 16.54
C ILE A 364 -24.13 -5.36 17.19
N ASN A 365 -23.56 -6.25 16.39
CA ASN A 365 -22.79 -7.38 16.87
C ASN A 365 -21.50 -7.55 16.07
N LEU A 366 -20.36 -7.46 16.74
CA LEU A 366 -19.05 -7.76 16.17
C LEU A 366 -18.64 -9.19 16.52
N GLN A 367 -18.18 -9.91 15.51
CA GLN A 367 -17.74 -11.29 15.66
C GLN A 367 -16.60 -11.60 14.70
N ILE A 368 -15.79 -12.57 15.08
CA ILE A 368 -14.76 -13.15 14.21
C ILE A 368 -15.38 -14.35 13.50
N GLU A 369 -15.40 -14.31 12.17
CA GLU A 369 -15.72 -15.49 11.37
C GLU A 369 -14.46 -15.95 10.64
N LYS A 370 -14.01 -17.18 10.93
CA LYS A 370 -12.71 -17.72 10.50
C LYS A 370 -11.57 -16.84 11.04
N ASN A 371 -11.09 -15.89 10.24
CA ASN A 371 -10.06 -14.92 10.60
C ASN A 371 -10.49 -13.47 10.36
N ASP A 372 -11.71 -13.25 9.91
CA ASP A 372 -12.19 -11.95 9.46
C ASP A 372 -13.08 -11.31 10.52
N LEU A 373 -13.00 -9.98 10.63
CA LEU A 373 -13.93 -9.22 11.46
C LEU A 373 -15.21 -8.97 10.67
N VAL A 374 -16.31 -9.52 11.16
CA VAL A 374 -17.64 -9.36 10.58
C VAL A 374 -18.49 -8.55 11.53
N LEU A 375 -19.12 -7.52 10.98
CA LEU A 375 -20.11 -6.72 11.65
C LEU A 375 -21.50 -7.15 11.18
N ARG A 376 -22.38 -7.42 12.13
CA ARG A 376 -23.82 -7.59 11.89
C ARG A 376 -24.54 -6.38 12.47
N VAL A 377 -25.31 -5.71 11.63
CA VAL A 377 -26.12 -4.55 12.03
C VAL A 377 -27.58 -4.89 11.80
N LYS A 378 -28.42 -4.69 12.81
CA LYS A 378 -29.87 -4.78 12.66
C LYS A 378 -30.43 -3.37 12.55
N LEU A 379 -31.24 -3.13 11.53
CA LEU A 379 -31.94 -1.87 11.31
C LEU A 379 -33.42 -2.03 11.61
N GLU A 380 -34.08 -0.95 12.00
CA GLU A 380 -35.52 -0.86 12.04
C GLU A 380 -36.08 -1.04 10.62
N GLY A 381 -37.01 -1.99 10.46
CA GLY A 381 -37.64 -2.26 9.17
C GLY A 381 -38.80 -1.30 8.91
N GLU A 382 -38.94 -0.85 7.66
CA GLU A 382 -40.17 -0.20 7.22
C GLU A 382 -41.29 -1.24 7.13
N LYS A 383 -42.51 -0.88 7.54
CA LYS A 383 -43.68 -1.72 7.25
C LYS A 383 -43.81 -1.81 5.72
N SER A 384 -43.69 -3.00 5.17
CA SER A 384 -44.20 -3.28 3.83
C SER A 384 -45.72 -3.07 3.86
N GLU A 385 -46.19 -1.96 3.28
CA GLU A 385 -47.62 -1.70 3.07
C GLU A 385 -48.26 -2.71 2.13
#